data_AF-A0A2M6W0V4-F1
#
_entry.id   AF-A0A2M6W0V4-F1
#
_cell.length_a   1.000
_cell.length_b   1.000
_cell.length_c   1.000
_cell.angle_alpha   90.00
_cell.angle_beta   90.00
_cell.angle_gamma   90.00
#
_symmetry.space_group_name_H-M   'P 1'
#
loop_
_entity.id
_entity.type
_entity.pdbx_description
1 polymer ?
#
loop_
_entity_poly.entity_id
_entity_poly.type
_entity_poly.pdbx_seq_one_letter_code
_entity_poly.pdbx_strand_id
1 'polypeptide(L)'
;LPILLAMYQVFRGDITSQLTTSLYAFISAPSTVHATLFNLVDLTKASIIVVALAVIAQYIQGRLTLGAAKKEAKGIAQYMVFLGPAITLLILPQLSAAVGIYWVTNSVFSIFQQQRINKSINQK
;
A
#
# COMPACT_ATOMS: atom_id res chain seq x y z
N LEU A 1 -1.76 -3.43 -11.38
CA LEU A 1 -0.31 -3.59 -11.67
C LEU A 1 0.34 -2.32 -12.23
N PRO A 2 -0.18 -1.65 -13.28
CA PRO A 2 0.48 -0.47 -13.87
C PRO A 2 0.75 0.65 -12.85
N ILE A 3 -0.23 0.91 -11.98
CA ILE A 3 -0.13 1.94 -10.93
C ILE A 3 1.01 1.65 -9.95
N LEU A 4 1.15 0.39 -9.49
CA LEU A 4 2.22 -0.01 -8.58
C LEU A 4 3.61 0.19 -9.22
N LEU A 5 3.75 -0.17 -10.49
CA LEU A 5 5.01 0.02 -11.23
C LEU A 5 5.34 1.51 -11.42
N ALA A 6 4.34 2.32 -11.76
CA ALA A 6 4.51 3.76 -11.90
C ALA A 6 4.97 4.39 -10.58
N MET A 7 4.31 4.06 -9.46
CA MET A 7 4.72 4.53 -8.15
C MET A 7 6.14 4.08 -7.83
N TYR A 8 6.47 2.81 -8.05
CA TYR A 8 7.82 2.32 -7.81
C TYR A 8 8.88 3.05 -8.64
N GLN A 9 8.61 3.32 -9.93
CA GLN A 9 9.53 4.05 -10.80
C GLN A 9 9.74 5.49 -10.33
N VAL A 10 8.67 6.19 -9.95
CA VAL A 10 8.73 7.57 -9.44
C VAL A 10 9.56 7.63 -8.15
N PHE A 11 9.36 6.69 -7.23
CA PHE A 11 10.06 6.69 -5.93
C PHE A 11 11.44 6.01 -5.94
N ARG A 12 11.84 5.36 -7.04
CA ARG A 12 13.19 4.80 -7.22
C ARG A 12 14.19 5.85 -7.73
N GLY A 13 13.72 6.85 -8.48
CA GLY A 13 14.56 7.91 -9.02
C GLY A 13 14.89 9.00 -7.99
N ASP A 14 15.85 9.87 -8.32
CA ASP A 14 16.10 11.08 -7.56
C ASP A 14 15.02 12.12 -7.88
N ILE A 15 13.92 12.05 -7.13
CA ILE A 15 12.76 12.93 -7.26
C ILE A 15 13.19 14.40 -7.21
N THR A 16 14.21 14.72 -6.42
CA THR A 16 14.71 16.09 -6.24
C THR A 16 15.23 16.67 -7.55
N SER A 17 16.12 15.93 -8.22
CA SER A 17 16.74 16.36 -9.48
C SER A 17 15.70 16.53 -10.61
N GLN A 18 14.71 15.63 -10.67
CA GLN A 18 13.63 15.71 -11.65
C GLN A 18 12.72 16.92 -11.40
N LEU A 19 12.36 17.18 -10.15
CA LEU A 19 11.51 18.32 -9.80
C LEU A 19 12.21 19.66 -10.04
N THR A 20 13.51 19.77 -9.76
CA THR A 20 14.26 21.01 -9.98
C THR A 20 14.51 21.34 -11.45
N THR A 21 14.60 20.32 -12.31
CA THR A 21 14.80 20.50 -13.76
C THR A 21 13.53 20.98 -14.47
N SER A 22 12.34 20.64 -13.93
CA SER A 22 11.04 21.06 -14.48
C SER A 22 10.47 22.32 -13.82
N LEU A 23 11.29 23.10 -13.11
CA LEU A 23 10.85 24.37 -12.55
C LEU A 23 10.71 25.44 -13.65
N TYR A 24 9.68 26.25 -13.52
CA TYR A 24 9.60 27.48 -14.31
C TYR A 24 10.78 28.39 -13.98
N ALA A 25 11.24 29.15 -14.97
CA ALA A 25 12.39 30.05 -14.83
C ALA A 25 12.25 31.10 -13.70
N PHE A 26 11.02 31.37 -13.25
CA PHE A 26 10.71 32.32 -12.18
C PHE A 26 10.65 31.70 -10.77
N ILE A 27 10.88 30.39 -10.62
CA ILE A 27 10.87 29.70 -9.33
C ILE A 27 12.30 29.29 -8.95
N SER A 28 12.79 29.78 -7.82
CA SER A 28 14.07 29.34 -7.26
C SER A 28 13.97 27.91 -6.76
N ALA A 29 14.89 27.06 -7.18
CA ALA A 29 14.95 25.68 -6.74
C ALA A 29 15.22 25.58 -5.23
N PRO A 30 14.44 24.78 -4.47
CA PRO A 30 14.73 24.53 -3.07
C PRO A 30 16.03 23.73 -2.90
N SER A 31 16.84 24.06 -1.90
CA SER A 31 18.13 23.40 -1.64
C SER A 31 18.00 21.96 -1.12
N THR A 32 16.87 21.62 -0.50
CA THR A 32 16.60 20.30 0.08
C THR A 32 15.12 19.96 -0.04
N VAL A 33 14.81 18.74 -0.51
CA VAL A 33 13.45 18.19 -0.57
C VAL A 33 13.32 17.05 0.43
N HIS A 34 12.43 17.21 1.41
CA HIS A 34 12.16 16.17 2.41
C HIS A 34 10.96 15.33 1.97
N ALA A 35 11.23 14.14 1.43
CA ALA A 35 10.21 13.16 1.08
C ALA A 35 9.82 12.31 2.31
N THR A 36 9.35 12.94 3.38
CA THR A 36 8.99 12.26 4.63
C THR A 36 7.49 12.35 4.93
N LEU A 37 6.89 11.25 5.35
CA LEU A 37 5.53 11.20 5.86
C LEU A 37 5.50 11.55 7.36
N PHE A 38 4.76 12.60 7.72
CA PHE A 38 4.61 13.08 9.11
C PHE A 38 5.93 13.27 9.88
N ASN A 39 7.04 13.48 9.16
CA ASN A 39 8.40 13.50 9.71
C ASN A 39 8.84 12.22 10.44
N LEU A 40 8.13 11.10 10.22
CA LEU A 40 8.35 9.81 10.88
C LEU A 40 8.88 8.74 9.93
N VAL A 41 8.49 8.80 8.65
CA VAL A 41 8.83 7.77 7.65
C VAL A 41 9.42 8.42 6.40
N ASP A 42 10.63 8.02 6.02
CA ASP A 42 11.22 8.37 4.72
C ASP A 42 10.53 7.55 3.62
N LEU A 43 9.88 8.24 2.68
CA LEU A 43 9.09 7.63 1.61
C LEU A 43 9.96 6.94 0.55
N THR A 44 11.22 7.36 0.43
CA THR A 44 12.16 6.86 -0.59
C THR A 44 12.79 5.53 -0.19
N LYS A 45 12.89 5.25 1.11
CA LYS A 45 13.52 4.06 1.66
C LYS A 45 12.48 3.04 2.13
N ALA A 46 12.90 1.79 2.29
CA ALA A 46 12.05 0.78 2.92
C ALA A 46 11.77 1.15 4.39
N SER A 47 10.56 0.85 4.88
CA SER A 47 10.15 1.11 6.26
C SER A 47 9.48 -0.10 6.89
N ILE A 48 10.09 -0.64 7.95
CA ILE A 48 9.59 -1.80 8.68
C ILE A 48 8.20 -1.52 9.28
N ILE A 49 7.99 -0.28 9.77
CA ILE A 49 6.70 0.13 10.33
C ILE A 49 5.60 0.02 9.27
N VAL A 50 5.87 0.49 8.06
CA VAL A 50 4.90 0.43 6.95
C VAL A 50 4.66 -1.01 6.50
N VAL A 51 5.71 -1.84 6.44
CA VAL A 51 5.59 -3.28 6.11
C VAL A 51 4.67 -3.97 7.12
N ALA A 52 4.89 -3.76 8.42
CA ALA A 52 4.07 -4.36 9.46
C ALA A 52 2.60 -3.95 9.33
N LEU A 53 2.33 -2.66 9.13
CA LEU A 53 0.97 -2.16 8.89
C LEU A 53 0.31 -2.78 7.65
N ALA A 54 1.06 -2.94 6.55
CA ALA A 54 0.55 -3.51 5.31
C ALA A 54 0.16 -4.98 5.49
N VAL A 55 1.03 -5.77 6.13
CA VAL A 55 0.80 -7.20 6.39
C VAL A 55 -0.42 -7.40 7.29
N ILE A 56 -0.54 -6.61 8.36
CA ILE A 56 -1.69 -6.65 9.27
C ILE A 56 -2.98 -6.27 8.54
N ALA A 57 -2.97 -5.15 7.79
CA ALA A 57 -4.13 -4.69 7.05
C ALA A 57 -4.57 -5.73 6.01
N GLN A 58 -3.64 -6.32 5.27
CA GLN A 58 -3.96 -7.32 4.25
C GLN A 58 -4.48 -8.63 4.86
N TYR A 59 -3.98 -9.03 6.03
CA TYR A 59 -4.51 -10.18 6.76
C TYR A 59 -5.97 -9.94 7.18
N ILE A 60 -6.26 -8.77 7.76
CA ILE A 60 -7.62 -8.39 8.16
C ILE A 60 -8.54 -8.35 6.94
N GLN A 61 -8.09 -7.73 5.84
CA GLN A 61 -8.81 -7.70 4.56
C GLN A 61 -9.17 -9.11 4.09
N GLY A 62 -8.19 -10.02 4.04
CA GLY A 62 -8.41 -11.41 3.63
C GLY A 62 -9.38 -12.15 4.54
N ARG A 63 -9.27 -11.97 5.86
CA ARG A 63 -10.19 -12.58 6.84
C ARG A 63 -11.64 -12.14 6.64
N LEU A 64 -11.87 -10.87 6.32
CA LEU A 64 -13.20 -10.35 6.04
C LEU A 64 -13.78 -10.93 4.74
N THR A 65 -12.94 -11.03 3.69
CA THR A 65 -13.36 -11.63 2.41
C THR A 65 -13.67 -13.13 2.56
N LEU A 66 -12.92 -13.85 3.40
CA LEU A 66 -13.18 -15.27 3.67
C LEU A 66 -14.57 -15.52 4.28
N GLY A 67 -15.05 -14.61 5.12
CA GLY A 67 -16.41 -14.69 5.69
C GLY A 67 -17.52 -14.62 4.65
N ALA A 68 -17.25 -13.98 3.50
CA ALA A 68 -18.18 -13.86 2.38
C ALA A 68 -17.99 -14.95 1.30
N ALA A 69 -17.02 -15.85 1.45
CA ALA A 69 -16.73 -16.88 0.45
C ALA A 69 -17.77 -18.01 0.48
N LYS A 70 -18.14 -18.51 -0.72
CA LYS A 70 -19.01 -19.70 -0.87
C LYS A 70 -18.35 -20.94 -0.26
N LYS A 71 -19.15 -21.87 0.27
CA LYS A 71 -18.68 -23.09 0.96
C LYS A 71 -17.66 -23.90 0.15
N GLU A 72 -17.86 -24.03 -1.16
CA GLU A 72 -16.99 -24.79 -2.07
C GLU A 72 -15.58 -24.16 -2.24
N ALA A 73 -15.48 -22.83 -2.16
CA ALA A 73 -14.22 -22.11 -2.35
C ALA A 73 -13.47 -21.83 -1.03
N LYS A 74 -14.03 -22.25 0.11
CA LYS A 74 -13.55 -21.84 1.43
C LYS A 74 -12.13 -22.34 1.75
N GLY A 75 -11.77 -23.54 1.28
CA GLY A 75 -10.43 -24.09 1.47
C GLY A 75 -9.36 -23.27 0.74
N ILE A 76 -9.57 -22.99 -0.55
CA ILE A 76 -8.65 -22.17 -1.35
C ILE A 76 -8.56 -20.75 -0.79
N ALA A 77 -9.71 -20.16 -0.42
CA ALA A 77 -9.76 -18.83 0.17
C ALA A 77 -9.00 -18.74 1.49
N GLN A 78 -9.04 -19.78 2.34
CA GLN A 78 -8.27 -19.83 3.59
C GLN A 78 -6.77 -19.74 3.36
N TYR A 79 -6.23 -20.47 2.37
CA TYR A 79 -4.81 -20.38 2.04
C TYR A 79 -4.42 -18.97 1.59
N MET A 80 -5.28 -18.30 0.81
CA MET A 80 -5.01 -16.94 0.33
C MET A 80 -4.94 -15.90 1.44
N VAL A 81 -5.68 -16.10 2.55
CA VAL A 81 -5.61 -15.20 3.72
C VAL A 81 -4.23 -15.16 4.35
N PHE A 82 -3.48 -16.27 4.32
CA PHE A 82 -2.13 -16.33 4.86
C PHE A 82 -1.06 -16.09 3.78
N LEU A 83 -1.29 -16.59 2.56
CA LEU A 83 -0.34 -16.45 1.46
C LEU A 83 -0.14 -14.98 1.06
N GLY A 84 -1.22 -14.20 0.95
CA GLY A 84 -1.14 -12.79 0.56
C GLY A 84 -0.23 -11.97 1.49
N PRO A 85 -0.49 -11.96 2.81
CA PRO A 85 0.35 -11.27 3.78
C PRO A 85 1.80 -11.81 3.82
N ALA A 86 2.01 -13.11 3.63
CA ALA A 86 3.36 -13.68 3.57
C ALA A 86 4.16 -13.16 2.36
N ILE A 87 3.54 -13.13 1.18
CA ILE A 87 4.16 -12.55 -0.04
C ILE A 87 4.48 -11.08 0.18
N THR A 88 3.55 -10.34 0.77
CA THR A 88 3.72 -8.91 1.06
C THR A 88 4.85 -8.65 2.04
N LEU A 89 5.00 -9.49 3.07
CA LEU A 89 6.12 -9.41 4.01
C LEU A 89 7.48 -9.63 3.34
N LEU A 90 7.54 -10.45 2.29
CA LEU A 90 8.78 -10.73 1.55
C LEU A 90 9.10 -9.63 0.53
N ILE A 91 8.08 -9.06 -0.12
CA ILE A 91 8.27 -8.10 -1.22
C ILE A 91 8.45 -6.66 -0.70
N LEU A 92 7.61 -6.20 0.23
CA LEU A 92 7.61 -4.80 0.64
C LEU A 92 8.92 -4.28 1.24
N PRO A 93 9.71 -5.06 2.00
CA PRO A 93 11.02 -4.61 2.49
C PRO A 93 12.02 -4.27 1.37
N GLN A 94 11.80 -4.78 0.15
CA GLN A 94 12.65 -4.51 -1.02
C GLN A 94 12.19 -3.27 -1.81
N LEU A 95 11.06 -2.68 -1.43
CA LEU A 95 10.44 -1.55 -2.11
C LEU A 95 10.49 -0.30 -1.22
N SER A 96 10.27 0.87 -1.81
CA SER A 96 10.18 2.12 -1.08
C SER A 96 8.94 2.18 -0.19
N ALA A 97 9.01 2.88 0.94
CA ALA A 97 7.90 3.01 1.89
C ALA A 97 6.67 3.65 1.26
N ALA A 98 6.83 4.50 0.24
CA ALA A 98 5.71 5.04 -0.54
C ALA A 98 4.84 3.94 -1.17
N VAL A 99 5.45 2.88 -1.72
CA VAL A 99 4.71 1.74 -2.27
C VAL A 99 4.01 0.96 -1.16
N GLY A 100 4.66 0.82 0.01
CA GLY A 100 4.04 0.22 1.19
C GLY A 100 2.83 0.99 1.70
N ILE A 101 2.90 2.33 1.75
CA ILE A 101 1.79 3.19 2.17
C ILE A 101 0.60 3.07 1.22
N TYR A 102 0.86 2.99 -0.10
CA TYR A 102 -0.19 2.69 -1.07
C TYR A 102 -0.88 1.36 -0.75
N TRP A 103 -0.10 0.31 -0.46
CA TRP A 103 -0.64 -0.99 -0.09
C TRP A 103 -1.51 -0.93 1.16
N VAL A 104 -1.03 -0.27 2.22
CA VAL A 104 -1.79 -0.04 3.47
C VAL A 104 -3.09 0.67 3.17
N THR A 105 -3.03 1.80 2.45
CA THR A 105 -4.20 2.63 2.15
C THR A 105 -5.24 1.85 1.36
N ASN A 106 -4.81 1.10 0.35
CA ASN A 106 -5.69 0.28 -0.47
C ASN A 106 -6.35 -0.85 0.35
N SER A 107 -5.60 -1.53 1.21
CA SER A 107 -6.15 -2.58 2.08
C SER A 107 -7.13 -2.03 3.11
N VAL A 108 -6.83 -0.90 3.75
CA VAL A 108 -7.73 -0.21 4.69
C VAL A 108 -9.01 0.23 4.00
N PHE A 109 -8.90 0.84 2.81
CA PHE A 109 -10.06 1.25 2.03
C PHE A 109 -10.93 0.05 1.66
N SER A 110 -10.31 -1.06 1.23
CA SER A 110 -11.02 -2.29 0.90
C SER A 110 -11.73 -2.91 2.11
N ILE A 111 -11.09 -2.89 3.28
CA ILE A 111 -11.72 -3.33 4.55
C ILE A 111 -12.98 -2.51 4.82
N PHE A 112 -12.86 -1.18 4.75
CA PHE A 112 -13.98 -0.28 5.00
C PHE A 112 -15.13 -0.51 4.01
N GLN A 113 -14.80 -0.63 2.72
CA GLN A 113 -15.78 -0.94 1.68
C GLN A 113 -16.48 -2.28 1.94
N GLN A 114 -15.73 -3.34 2.25
CA GLN A 114 -16.29 -4.67 2.49
C GLN A 114 -17.25 -4.65 3.68
N GLN A 115 -16.89 -3.97 4.77
CA GLN A 115 -17.76 -3.86 5.95
C GLN A 115 -19.07 -3.12 5.64
N ARG A 116 -18.99 -2.00 4.90
CA ARG A 116 -20.18 -1.23 4.48
C ARG A 116 -21.10 -2.06 3.58
N ILE A 117 -20.54 -2.78 2.61
CA ILE A 117 -21.31 -3.59 1.67
C ILE A 117 -21.95 -4.80 2.37
N ASN A 118 -21.19 -5.54 3.18
CA ASN A 118 -21.70 -6.71 3.90
C ASN A 118 -22.86 -6.34 4.83
N LYS A 119 -22.79 -5.17 5.47
CA LYS A 119 -23.88 -4.65 6.30
C LYS A 119 -25.15 -4.36 5.48
N SER A 120 -25.00 -3.80 4.28
CA SER A 120 -26.13 -3.51 3.37
C SER A 120 -26.81 -4.79 2.89
N ILE A 121 -26.04 -5.83 2.55
CA ILE A 121 -26.58 -7.10 2.05
C ILE A 121 -27.32 -7.86 3.16
N ASN A 122 -26.79 -7.91 4.39
CA ASN A 122 -27.42 -8.61 5.51
C ASN A 122 -28.66 -7.90 6.08
N GLN A 123 -28.94 -6.66 5.68
CA GLN A 123 -30.12 -5.90 6.09
C GLN A 123 -31.34 -6.12 5.16
N LYS A 124 -31.16 -6.83 4.04
CA LYS A 124 -32.24 -7.33 3.18
C LYS A 124 -32.57 -8.78 3.53
#